data_AF-A0A1Q8VTU4-F1
#
_entry.id   AF-A0A1Q8VTU4-F1
#
_cell.length_a   1.000
_cell.length_b   1.000
_cell.length_c   1.000
_cell.angle_alpha   90.00
_cell.angle_beta   90.00
_cell.angle_gamma   90.00
#
_symmetry.space_group_name_H-M   'P 1'
#
loop_
_entity.id
_entity.type
_entity.pdbx_description
1 polymer ?
#
loop_
_entity_poly.entity_id
_entity_poly.type
_entity_poly.pdbx_seq_one_letter_code
_entity_poly.pdbx_strand_id
1 'polypeptide(L)'
;MTAPCRRSPHPDDPSGCVNEAVVADRRDELLAKAATLPGAWAGHKPEWDIPVASVGPRLFLLLIPHTDGRLLANVKLDPEDVVAVRAAFEWVEPGFHQSKRHWVSIDLTSPGYRADE
;
A
#
# COMPACT_ATOMS: atom_id res chain seq x y z
N MET A 1 -48.48 29.07 4.86
CA MET A 1 -47.05 29.34 4.61
C MET A 1 -46.24 28.39 5.48
N THR A 2 -45.78 27.26 4.93
CA THR A 2 -44.76 26.43 5.58
C THR A 2 -43.91 25.85 4.47
N ALA A 3 -42.72 26.42 4.29
CA ALA A 3 -41.76 25.97 3.29
C ALA A 3 -41.20 24.58 3.69
N PRO A 4 -40.91 23.68 2.72
CA PRO A 4 -40.27 22.41 3.02
C PRO A 4 -38.80 22.66 3.40
N CYS A 5 -38.34 22.05 4.48
CA CYS A 5 -36.95 22.09 4.90
C CYS A 5 -36.06 21.58 3.76
N ARG A 6 -35.32 22.49 3.09
CA ARG A 6 -34.20 22.11 2.24
C ARG A 6 -33.14 21.50 3.15
N ARG A 7 -32.97 20.18 3.10
CA ARG A 7 -31.72 19.57 3.55
C ARG A 7 -30.66 19.97 2.53
N SER A 8 -29.76 20.85 2.94
CA SER A 8 -28.51 21.07 2.22
C SER A 8 -27.73 19.75 2.19
N PRO A 9 -27.08 19.39 1.06
CA PRO A 9 -26.05 18.36 1.09
C PRO A 9 -24.87 18.93 1.88
N HIS A 10 -24.43 18.21 2.91
CA HIS A 10 -23.19 18.51 3.61
C HIS A 10 -22.04 18.00 2.73
N PRO A 11 -21.15 18.85 2.18
CA PRO A 11 -20.00 18.41 1.43
C PRO A 11 -18.81 18.41 2.40
N ASP A 12 -18.73 17.42 3.27
CA ASP A 12 -17.51 16.96 3.96
C ASP A 12 -17.92 15.93 5.02
N ASP A 13 -18.09 14.69 4.59
CA ASP A 13 -17.82 13.57 5.48
C ASP A 13 -16.60 12.88 4.89
N PRO A 14 -15.36 13.25 5.31
CA PRO A 14 -14.21 12.45 4.97
C PRO A 14 -14.28 11.22 5.87
N SER A 15 -15.16 10.28 5.51
CA SER A 15 -15.01 8.88 5.85
C SER A 15 -13.53 8.56 5.63
N GLY A 16 -12.84 8.00 6.63
CA GLY A 16 -11.38 8.00 6.86
C GLY A 16 -10.45 7.39 5.79
N CYS A 17 -10.75 7.60 4.52
CA CYS A 17 -9.97 7.33 3.34
C CYS A 17 -8.89 8.42 3.25
N VAL A 18 -7.62 8.03 3.36
CA VAL A 18 -6.52 8.93 2.98
C VAL A 18 -6.69 9.35 1.52
N ASN A 19 -6.36 10.60 1.19
CA ASN A 19 -6.51 11.09 -0.17
C ASN A 19 -5.53 10.38 -1.14
N GLU A 20 -5.89 10.30 -2.41
CA GLU A 20 -5.10 9.62 -3.45
C GLU A 20 -3.68 10.20 -3.58
N ALA A 21 -3.52 11.52 -3.40
CA ALA A 21 -2.23 12.18 -3.45
C ALA A 21 -1.26 11.69 -2.35
N VAL A 22 -1.76 11.48 -1.13
CA VAL A 22 -0.99 10.90 -0.02
C VAL A 22 -0.62 9.46 -0.30
N VAL A 23 -1.50 8.67 -0.92
CA VAL A 23 -1.19 7.29 -1.32
C VAL A 23 -0.10 7.25 -2.39
N ALA A 24 -0.16 8.16 -3.37
CA ALA A 24 0.87 8.31 -4.39
C ALA A 24 2.22 8.70 -3.79
N ASP A 25 2.24 9.67 -2.86
CA ASP A 25 3.45 10.09 -2.14
C ASP A 25 4.07 8.93 -1.34
N ARG A 26 3.25 8.19 -0.56
CA ARG A 26 3.67 6.98 0.16
C ARG A 26 4.26 5.92 -0.76
N ARG A 27 3.66 5.69 -1.93
CA ARG A 27 4.21 4.81 -2.96
C ARG A 27 5.58 5.30 -3.41
N ASP A 28 5.68 6.57 -3.77
CA ASP A 28 6.84 7.14 -4.44
C ASP A 28 8.03 7.17 -3.46
N GLU A 29 7.77 7.46 -2.19
CA GLU A 29 8.73 7.33 -1.10
C GLU A 29 9.19 5.88 -0.91
N LEU A 30 8.27 4.90 -0.90
CA LEU A 30 8.62 3.49 -0.75
C LEU A 30 9.50 2.98 -1.91
N LEU A 31 9.20 3.40 -3.14
CA LEU A 31 10.02 3.09 -4.32
C LEU A 31 11.38 3.77 -4.25
N ALA A 32 11.44 5.03 -3.83
CA ALA A 32 12.70 5.75 -3.64
C ALA A 32 13.57 5.07 -2.59
N LYS A 33 13.00 4.68 -1.44
CA LYS A 33 13.68 3.91 -0.39
C LYS A 33 14.17 2.57 -0.93
N ALA A 34 13.33 1.82 -1.64
CA ALA A 34 13.71 0.56 -2.25
C ALA A 34 14.89 0.71 -3.24
N ALA A 35 14.94 1.80 -4.00
CA ALA A 35 16.02 2.09 -4.94
C ALA A 35 17.36 2.42 -4.27
N THR A 36 17.36 2.78 -2.97
CA THR A 36 18.60 3.05 -2.22
C THR A 36 19.32 1.78 -1.77
N LEU A 37 18.64 0.62 -1.82
CA LEU A 37 19.21 -0.65 -1.42
C LEU A 37 20.31 -1.11 -2.41
N PRO A 38 21.39 -1.74 -1.91
CA PRO A 38 22.51 -2.14 -2.76
C PRO A 38 22.08 -3.17 -3.81
N GLY A 39 22.27 -2.83 -5.09
CA GLY A 39 21.91 -3.69 -6.21
C GLY A 39 20.40 -3.77 -6.48
N ALA A 40 19.60 -2.92 -5.83
CA ALA A 40 18.18 -2.83 -6.10
C ALA A 40 17.89 -1.96 -7.33
N TRP A 41 16.82 -2.33 -8.01
CA TRP A 41 16.18 -1.55 -9.06
C TRP A 41 14.71 -1.39 -8.71
N ALA A 42 14.20 -0.16 -8.79
CA ALA A 42 12.78 0.14 -8.67
C ALA A 42 12.30 0.78 -9.97
N GLY A 43 11.13 0.37 -10.44
CA GLY A 43 10.58 0.87 -11.68
C GLY A 43 9.24 0.24 -12.03
N HIS A 44 8.80 0.45 -13.27
CA HIS A 44 7.51 -0.02 -13.73
C HIS A 44 7.66 -1.31 -14.56
N LYS A 45 6.85 -2.33 -14.26
CA LYS A 45 6.84 -3.58 -15.03
C LYS A 45 5.65 -3.58 -16.01
N PRO A 46 5.88 -3.42 -17.33
CA PRO A 46 4.81 -3.24 -18.31
C PRO A 46 3.91 -4.47 -18.47
N GLU A 47 4.43 -5.67 -18.20
CA GLU A 47 3.64 -6.91 -18.30
C GLU A 47 2.49 -6.97 -17.29
N TRP A 48 2.63 -6.28 -16.16
CA TRP A 48 1.64 -6.29 -15.06
C TRP A 48 1.05 -4.91 -14.79
N ASP A 49 1.54 -3.89 -15.48
CA ASP A 49 1.17 -2.49 -15.31
C ASP A 49 1.25 -2.01 -13.84
N ILE A 50 2.30 -2.43 -13.14
CA ILE A 50 2.53 -2.04 -11.74
C ILE A 50 3.98 -1.64 -11.46
N PRO A 51 4.20 -0.72 -10.49
CA PRO A 51 5.52 -0.48 -9.96
C PRO A 51 6.02 -1.66 -9.13
N VAL A 52 7.30 -1.97 -9.27
CA VAL A 52 7.98 -3.08 -8.58
C VAL A 52 9.39 -2.67 -8.17
N ALA A 53 9.95 -3.38 -7.19
CA ALA A 53 11.38 -3.36 -6.95
C ALA A 53 11.98 -4.77 -6.84
N SER A 54 13.21 -4.92 -7.34
CA SER A 54 13.94 -6.18 -7.39
C SER A 54 15.43 -5.99 -7.13
N VAL A 55 16.10 -7.06 -6.69
CA VAL A 55 17.56 -7.19 -6.71
C VAL A 55 17.92 -8.25 -7.73
N GLY A 56 18.53 -7.83 -8.84
CA GLY A 56 18.68 -8.68 -10.02
C GLY A 56 17.33 -9.29 -10.45
N PRO A 57 17.22 -10.62 -10.61
CA PRO A 57 15.98 -11.28 -11.02
C PRO A 57 14.96 -11.48 -9.87
N ARG A 58 15.26 -11.06 -8.64
CA ARG A 58 14.44 -11.36 -7.46
C ARG A 58 13.61 -10.15 -7.04
N LEU A 59 12.30 -10.24 -7.21
CA LEU A 59 11.35 -9.24 -6.71
C LEU A 59 11.27 -9.26 -5.18
N PHE A 60 11.17 -8.09 -4.57
CA PHE A 60 10.93 -7.93 -3.14
C PHE A 60 9.84 -6.91 -2.80
N LEU A 61 9.44 -6.06 -3.76
CA LEU A 61 8.33 -5.12 -3.61
C LEU A 61 7.44 -5.15 -4.87
N LEU A 62 6.13 -5.23 -4.68
CA LEU A 62 5.12 -5.08 -5.72
C LEU A 62 4.03 -4.12 -5.22
N LEU A 63 3.69 -3.10 -6.01
CA LEU A 63 2.62 -2.17 -5.68
C LEU A 63 1.37 -2.51 -6.48
N ILE A 64 0.39 -3.12 -5.80
CA ILE A 64 -0.76 -3.74 -6.44
C ILE A 64 -2.01 -2.91 -6.14
N PRO A 65 -2.66 -2.32 -7.15
CA PRO A 65 -3.98 -1.74 -6.97
C PRO A 65 -4.99 -2.88 -6.73
N HIS A 66 -5.72 -2.78 -5.62
CA HIS A 66 -6.75 -3.73 -5.25
C HIS A 66 -8.12 -3.26 -5.75
N THR A 67 -9.04 -4.19 -5.98
CA THR A 67 -10.35 -3.90 -6.59
C THR A 67 -11.30 -3.09 -5.70
N ASP A 68 -10.99 -2.96 -4.42
CA ASP A 68 -11.71 -2.12 -3.45
C ASP A 68 -11.16 -0.69 -3.36
N GLY A 69 -10.20 -0.32 -4.23
CA GLY A 69 -9.60 1.01 -4.26
C GLY A 69 -8.36 1.17 -3.38
N ARG A 70 -7.95 0.12 -2.66
CA ARG A 70 -6.71 0.14 -1.86
C ARG A 70 -5.48 -0.03 -2.73
N LEU A 71 -4.35 0.50 -2.28
CA LEU A 71 -3.03 0.24 -2.85
C LEU A 71 -2.25 -0.62 -1.87
N LEU A 72 -1.93 -1.85 -2.29
CA LEU A 72 -1.22 -2.82 -1.46
C LEU A 72 0.26 -2.87 -1.86
N ALA A 73 1.15 -2.65 -0.90
CA ALA A 73 2.56 -2.93 -1.05
C ALA A 73 2.86 -4.36 -0.61
N ASN A 74 3.02 -5.26 -1.58
CA ASN A 74 3.48 -6.62 -1.33
C ASN A 74 4.99 -6.64 -1.12
N VAL A 75 5.40 -6.95 0.10
CA VAL A 75 6.80 -6.96 0.51
C VAL A 75 7.22 -8.37 0.88
N LYS A 76 8.39 -8.76 0.39
CA LYS A 76 9.01 -10.03 0.75
C LYS A 76 9.80 -9.89 2.05
N LEU A 77 9.52 -10.76 3.01
CA LEU A 77 10.15 -10.81 4.32
C LEU A 77 10.59 -12.23 4.67
N ASP A 78 11.43 -12.37 5.70
CA ASP A 78 11.71 -13.67 6.27
C ASP A 78 10.48 -14.23 7.00
N PRO A 79 10.28 -15.56 7.04
CA PRO A 79 9.05 -16.15 7.59
C PRO A 79 8.76 -15.78 9.05
N GLU A 80 9.80 -15.54 9.83
CA GLU A 80 9.68 -15.07 11.22
C GLU A 80 9.15 -13.64 11.30
N ASP A 81 9.66 -12.75 10.45
CA ASP A 81 9.22 -11.36 10.35
C ASP A 81 7.79 -11.26 9.81
N VAL A 82 7.39 -12.13 8.86
CA VAL A 82 6.01 -12.17 8.37
C VAL A 82 5.02 -12.36 9.51
N VAL A 83 5.34 -13.18 10.50
CA VAL A 83 4.48 -13.40 11.68
C VAL A 83 4.51 -12.19 12.61
N ALA A 84 5.71 -11.66 12.89
CA ALA A 84 5.89 -10.53 13.79
C ALA A 84 5.20 -9.26 13.27
N VAL A 85 5.44 -8.88 12.02
CA VAL A 85 4.90 -7.68 11.37
C VAL A 85 3.38 -7.74 11.30
N ARG A 86 2.82 -8.90 10.93
CA ARG A 86 1.35 -9.09 10.91
C ARG A 86 0.69 -9.02 12.28
N ALA A 87 1.43 -9.34 13.34
CA ALA A 87 0.93 -9.20 14.71
C ALA A 87 1.08 -7.78 15.24
N ALA A 88 2.08 -7.03 14.76
CA ALA A 88 2.39 -5.68 15.20
C ALA A 88 1.52 -4.60 14.54
N PHE A 89 1.11 -4.79 13.28
CA PHE A 89 0.48 -3.75 12.48
C PHE A 89 -0.87 -4.21 11.90
N GLU A 90 -1.95 -3.51 12.26
CA GLU A 90 -3.31 -3.82 11.79
C GLU A 90 -3.50 -3.61 10.27
N TRP A 91 -2.66 -2.76 9.66
CA TRP A 91 -2.66 -2.49 8.22
C TRP A 91 -1.82 -3.49 7.40
N VAL A 92 -1.37 -4.59 8.03
CA VAL A 92 -0.60 -5.64 7.36
C VAL A 92 -1.42 -6.93 7.24
N GLU A 93 -1.68 -7.30 6.00
CA GLU A 93 -2.44 -8.48 5.63
C GLU A 93 -1.50 -9.60 5.10
N PRO A 94 -1.97 -10.86 5.00
CA PRO A 94 -1.24 -11.89 4.28
C PRO A 94 -0.90 -11.46 2.84
N GLY A 95 0.24 -11.91 2.30
CA GLY A 95 0.66 -11.63 0.93
C GLY A 95 -0.44 -11.88 -0.11
N PHE A 96 -0.81 -10.82 -0.83
CA PHE A 96 -1.85 -10.78 -1.84
C PHE A 96 -1.31 -11.33 -3.15
N HIS A 97 -1.98 -12.33 -3.73
CA HIS A 97 -1.50 -13.14 -4.86
C HIS A 97 -0.14 -13.84 -4.67
N GLN A 98 0.47 -13.75 -3.49
CA GLN A 98 1.80 -14.28 -3.19
C GLN A 98 1.78 -15.32 -2.07
N SER A 99 2.95 -15.95 -1.84
CA SER A 99 3.12 -16.91 -0.75
C SER A 99 2.99 -16.21 0.61
N LYS A 100 1.93 -16.52 1.35
CA LYS A 100 1.64 -16.00 2.70
C LYS A 100 2.70 -16.36 3.76
N ARG A 101 3.68 -17.21 3.41
CA ARG A 101 4.83 -17.56 4.24
C ARG A 101 5.98 -16.55 4.12
N HIS A 102 6.10 -15.89 2.97
CA HIS A 102 7.25 -15.03 2.64
C HIS A 102 6.85 -13.61 2.26
N TRP A 103 5.55 -13.35 2.12
CA TRP A 103 5.03 -12.08 1.66
C TRP A 103 3.94 -11.59 2.59
N VAL A 104 3.98 -10.28 2.81
CA VAL A 104 2.93 -9.51 3.47
C VAL A 104 2.39 -8.45 2.50
N SER A 105 1.14 -8.04 2.70
CA SER A 105 0.53 -6.93 1.97
C SER A 105 0.33 -5.78 2.95
N ILE A 106 0.97 -4.66 2.67
CA ILE A 106 0.84 -3.43 3.46
C ILE A 106 -0.20 -2.55 2.78
N ASP A 107 -1.24 -2.15 3.50
CA ASP A 107 -2.25 -1.23 2.99
C ASP A 107 -1.77 0.23 3.07
N LEU A 108 -1.34 0.77 1.93
CA LEU A 108 -0.88 2.16 1.81
C LEU A 108 -2.03 3.19 1.90
N THR A 109 -3.28 2.72 1.86
CA THR A 109 -4.46 3.57 2.09
C THR A 109 -4.90 3.60 3.55
N SER A 110 -4.29 2.77 4.40
CA SER A 110 -4.60 2.82 5.82
C SER A 110 -4.13 4.14 6.44
N PRO A 111 -4.97 4.84 7.23
CA PRO A 111 -4.55 6.05 7.92
C PRO A 111 -3.44 5.79 8.95
N GLY A 112 -3.33 4.55 9.45
CA GLY A 112 -2.29 4.14 10.40
C GLY A 112 -0.93 3.83 9.78
N TYR A 113 -0.81 3.76 8.44
CA TYR A 113 0.46 3.48 7.78
C TYR A 113 1.43 4.66 7.87
N ARG A 114 2.68 4.35 8.21
CA ARG A 114 3.82 5.27 8.23
C ARG A 114 5.04 4.58 7.63
N ALA A 115 5.77 5.25 6.76
CA ALA A 115 6.90 4.67 6.03
C ALA A 115 8.19 4.55 6.86
N ASP A 116 8.21 5.23 8.02
CA ASP A 116 9.34 5.30 8.96
C ASP A 116 9.28 4.27 10.10
N GLU A 117 8.15 3.58 10.30
CA GLU A 117 7.92 2.57 11.35
C GLU A 117 8.08 1.14 10.80
#